data_AF-A0A6I6G6G6-F1
#
_entry.id   AF-A0A6I6G6G6-F1
#
_cell.length_a   1.000
_cell.length_b   1.000
_cell.length_c   1.000
_cell.angle_alpha   90.00
_cell.angle_beta   90.00
_cell.angle_gamma   90.00
#
_symmetry.space_group_name_H-M   'P 1'
#
loop_
_entity.id
_entity.type
_entity.pdbx_description
1 polymer ?
#
loop_
_entity_poly.entity_id
_entity_poly.type
_entity_poly.pdbx_seq_one_letter_code
_entity_poly.pdbx_strand_id
1 'polypeptide(L)'
;MATAFTCFIRCMKYSGFKYIYYTLIFVYEKILLAGMLLAATLTQAQTEKNSVLVGGGFSLQTGSGNSQFSLNPTVGVFAADNFLLGGTLTFNTQKLGSVKSTEFGIGPFARYYFGNTSTKPFLVGEFDFLSSKTKQSSTASEIKTNGTRFLIGLGFAAFVNETVAVEGVSGYSYSKFKNVDGNGGFNLRLGFGIYFNRRSAKDLKTNVMGK
;
A
#
# COMPACT_ATOMS: atom_id res chain seq x y z
N MET A 1 1.18 25.97 -33.23
CA MET A 1 2.41 26.18 -32.43
C MET A 1 3.56 25.24 -32.81
N ALA A 2 3.32 24.06 -33.41
CA ALA A 2 4.37 23.13 -33.87
C ALA A 2 5.11 23.57 -35.15
N THR A 3 4.53 24.45 -35.97
CA THR A 3 5.09 24.85 -37.28
C THR A 3 6.12 25.98 -37.21
N ALA A 4 6.14 26.75 -36.12
CA ALA A 4 7.14 27.81 -35.91
C ALA A 4 8.50 27.23 -35.46
N PHE A 5 8.47 26.09 -34.77
CA PHE A 5 9.67 25.44 -34.23
C PHE A 5 10.54 24.82 -35.34
N THR A 6 9.92 24.24 -36.37
CA THR A 6 10.64 23.68 -37.53
C THR A 6 11.25 24.74 -38.44
N CYS A 7 10.66 25.95 -38.50
CA CYS A 7 11.22 27.06 -39.26
C CYS A 7 12.49 27.63 -38.58
N PHE A 8 12.49 27.72 -37.24
CA PHE A 8 13.65 28.21 -36.48
C PHE A 8 14.88 27.28 -36.59
N ILE A 9 14.65 25.97 -36.68
CA ILE A 9 15.72 24.96 -36.84
C ILE A 9 16.44 25.09 -38.19
N ARG A 10 15.75 25.57 -39.24
CA ARG A 10 16.34 25.65 -40.59
C ARG A 10 17.24 26.87 -40.80
N CYS A 11 17.15 27.89 -39.94
CA CYS A 11 17.94 29.12 -40.05
C CYS A 11 19.33 29.02 -39.36
N MET A 12 19.54 28.05 -38.47
CA MET A 12 20.78 27.93 -37.67
C MET A 12 21.86 27.05 -38.32
N LYS A 13 22.00 27.11 -39.65
CA LYS A 13 23.01 26.36 -40.42
C LYS A 13 24.31 27.16 -40.64
N TYR A 14 24.65 28.06 -39.72
CA TYR A 14 25.93 28.76 -39.66
C TYR A 14 26.85 28.09 -38.64
N SER A 15 28.12 27.90 -39.02
CA SER A 15 29.12 27.05 -38.35
C SER A 15 29.39 27.37 -36.86
N GLY A 16 29.06 28.57 -36.38
CA GLY A 16 29.17 28.93 -34.95
C GLY A 16 28.01 28.48 -34.05
N PHE A 17 26.83 28.20 -34.61
CA PHE A 17 25.62 27.93 -33.80
C PHE A 17 25.46 26.45 -33.40
N LYS A 18 26.16 25.53 -34.10
CA LYS A 18 26.17 24.11 -33.75
C LYS A 18 26.78 23.87 -32.37
N TYR A 19 27.89 24.52 -32.04
CA TYR A 19 28.58 24.34 -30.76
C TYR A 19 27.70 24.75 -29.57
N ILE A 20 26.99 25.87 -29.71
CA ILE A 20 26.05 26.38 -28.70
C ILE A 20 24.87 25.41 -28.53
N TYR A 21 24.39 24.81 -29.62
CA TYR A 21 23.30 23.85 -29.56
C TYR A 21 23.72 22.54 -28.86
N TYR A 22 24.93 22.03 -29.14
CA TYR A 22 25.45 20.82 -28.47
C TYR A 22 25.73 21.03 -26.99
N THR A 23 26.25 22.19 -26.56
CA THR A 23 26.44 22.49 -25.13
C THR A 23 25.11 22.65 -24.41
N LEU A 24 24.11 23.29 -25.03
CA LEU A 24 22.75 23.37 -24.47
C LEU A 24 22.10 21.99 -24.36
N ILE A 25 22.34 21.10 -25.33
CA ILE A 25 21.88 19.71 -25.29
C ILE A 25 22.51 18.94 -24.11
N PHE A 26 23.83 19.03 -23.98
CA PHE A 26 24.57 18.36 -22.90
C PHE A 26 24.19 18.88 -21.51
N VAL A 27 23.84 20.16 -21.40
CA VAL A 27 23.42 20.79 -20.15
C VAL A 27 21.99 20.36 -19.77
N TYR A 28 21.04 20.26 -20.70
CA TYR A 28 19.69 19.81 -20.35
C TYR A 28 19.69 18.34 -19.87
N GLU A 29 20.50 17.46 -20.46
CA GLU A 29 20.54 16.06 -20.08
C GLU A 29 21.06 15.90 -18.64
N LYS A 30 22.10 16.67 -18.30
CA LYS A 30 22.64 16.71 -16.93
C LYS A 30 21.70 17.36 -15.94
N ILE A 31 20.92 18.37 -16.35
CA ILE A 31 19.88 18.99 -15.51
C ILE A 31 18.70 18.03 -15.30
N LEU A 32 18.29 17.26 -16.32
CA LEU A 32 17.26 16.21 -16.17
C LEU A 32 17.73 15.08 -15.24
N LEU A 33 18.98 14.64 -15.36
CA LEU A 33 19.56 13.65 -14.44
C LEU A 33 19.68 14.20 -13.01
N ALA A 34 20.14 15.45 -12.84
CA ALA A 34 20.26 16.09 -11.52
C ALA A 34 18.89 16.33 -10.87
N GLY A 35 17.86 16.67 -11.66
CA GLY A 35 16.48 16.79 -11.21
C GLY A 35 15.89 15.45 -10.74
N MET A 36 16.18 14.36 -11.45
CA MET A 36 15.80 13.01 -11.01
C MET A 36 16.56 12.56 -9.75
N LEU A 37 17.83 12.96 -9.59
CA LEU A 37 18.64 12.62 -8.43
C LEU A 37 18.20 13.38 -7.16
N LEU A 38 17.74 14.64 -7.30
CA LEU A 38 17.15 15.41 -6.20
C LEU A 38 15.76 14.88 -5.78
N ALA A 39 14.99 14.28 -6.68
CA ALA A 39 13.71 13.65 -6.33
C ALA A 39 13.91 12.35 -5.52
N ALA A 40 15.06 11.68 -5.66
CA ALA A 40 15.36 10.44 -4.95
C ALA A 40 15.71 10.64 -3.46
N THR A 41 16.00 11.87 -3.02
CA THR A 41 16.35 12.14 -1.61
C THR A 41 15.15 12.51 -0.74
N LEU A 42 13.95 12.67 -1.33
CA LEU A 42 12.70 12.99 -0.61
C LEU A 42 11.94 11.74 -0.11
N THR A 43 12.36 10.52 -0.49
CA THR A 43 11.68 9.26 -0.15
C THR A 43 11.94 8.72 1.26
N GLN A 44 12.66 9.47 2.11
CA GLN A 44 13.01 9.06 3.48
C GLN A 44 11.86 9.27 4.50
N ALA A 45 10.97 10.23 4.26
CA ALA A 45 10.01 10.69 5.25
C ALA A 45 8.85 9.71 5.56
N GLN A 46 8.65 8.65 4.76
CA GLN A 46 7.37 7.93 4.77
C GLN A 46 7.22 6.95 5.95
N THR A 47 8.32 6.44 6.50
CA THR A 47 8.32 5.40 7.57
C THR A 47 8.97 5.90 8.87
N GLU A 48 8.95 7.20 9.10
CA GLU A 48 9.49 7.81 10.32
C GLU A 48 8.56 7.65 11.51
N LYS A 49 9.15 7.64 12.71
CA LYS A 49 8.42 7.68 13.98
C LYS A 49 7.35 8.78 14.01
N ASN A 50 6.18 8.45 14.55
CA ASN A 50 4.96 9.26 14.64
C ASN A 50 4.20 9.51 13.33
N SER A 51 4.65 8.93 12.21
CA SER A 51 3.84 8.89 10.99
C SER A 51 2.65 7.94 11.18
N VAL A 52 1.58 8.17 10.43
CA VAL A 52 0.36 7.35 10.48
C VAL A 52 0.18 6.66 9.13
N LEU A 53 -0.10 5.36 9.16
CA LEU A 53 -0.53 4.59 8.01
C LEU A 53 -2.06 4.42 8.05
N VAL A 54 -2.72 4.74 6.94
CA VAL A 54 -4.08 4.31 6.67
C VAL A 54 -4.06 3.57 5.34
N GLY A 55 -4.43 2.30 5.34
CA GLY A 55 -4.36 1.47 4.16
C GLY A 55 -5.47 0.44 4.11
N GLY A 56 -5.42 -0.39 3.09
CA GLY A 56 -6.25 -1.57 3.01
C GLY A 56 -6.18 -2.26 1.67
N GLY A 57 -6.74 -3.46 1.63
CA GLY A 57 -6.94 -4.22 0.41
C GLY A 57 -8.39 -4.59 0.26
N PHE A 58 -8.87 -4.62 -0.98
CA PHE A 58 -10.15 -5.24 -1.30
C PHE A 58 -9.95 -6.26 -2.42
N SER A 59 -10.79 -7.29 -2.42
CA SER A 59 -10.83 -8.27 -3.49
C SER A 59 -12.27 -8.63 -3.80
N LEU A 60 -12.60 -8.68 -5.08
CA LEU A 60 -13.90 -9.15 -5.57
C LEU A 60 -13.64 -10.28 -6.56
N GLN A 61 -14.23 -11.43 -6.31
CA GLN A 61 -14.23 -12.58 -7.20
C GLN A 61 -15.68 -12.99 -7.45
N THR A 62 -16.06 -13.11 -8.72
CA THR A 62 -17.42 -13.50 -9.12
C THR A 62 -17.34 -14.59 -10.17
N GLY A 63 -18.22 -15.57 -10.06
CA GLY A 63 -18.36 -16.71 -10.96
C GLY A 63 -19.79 -17.24 -10.94
N SER A 64 -20.08 -18.22 -11.81
CA SER A 64 -21.42 -18.81 -11.90
C SER A 64 -21.83 -19.44 -10.56
N GLY A 65 -22.72 -18.77 -9.82
CA GLY A 65 -23.20 -19.19 -8.50
C GLY A 65 -22.27 -18.91 -7.32
N ASN A 66 -21.06 -18.39 -7.55
CA ASN A 66 -20.05 -18.14 -6.52
C ASN A 66 -19.65 -16.66 -6.50
N SER A 67 -19.65 -16.03 -5.33
CA SER A 67 -19.13 -14.68 -5.18
C SER A 67 -18.37 -14.54 -3.87
N GLN A 68 -17.22 -13.89 -3.92
CA GLN A 68 -16.41 -13.57 -2.76
C GLN A 68 -16.03 -12.10 -2.81
N PHE A 69 -16.32 -11.41 -1.71
CA PHE A 69 -15.90 -10.04 -1.50
C PHE A 69 -15.16 -9.97 -0.17
N SER A 70 -13.95 -9.43 -0.19
CA SER A 70 -13.14 -9.25 1.00
C SER A 70 -12.64 -7.81 1.06
N LEU A 71 -12.66 -7.22 2.25
CA LEU A 71 -12.21 -5.87 2.56
C LEU A 71 -11.37 -5.93 3.83
N ASN A 72 -10.17 -5.37 3.78
CA ASN A 72 -9.21 -5.43 4.88
C ASN A 72 -8.61 -4.03 5.12
N PRO A 73 -9.33 -3.10 5.77
CA PRO A 73 -8.77 -1.81 6.10
C PRO A 73 -7.83 -1.93 7.30
N THR A 74 -6.72 -1.20 7.24
CA THR A 74 -5.66 -1.19 8.24
C THR A 74 -5.33 0.23 8.64
N VAL A 75 -5.14 0.47 9.93
CA VAL A 75 -4.66 1.75 10.45
C VAL A 75 -3.54 1.49 11.45
N GLY A 76 -2.46 2.27 11.38
CA GLY A 76 -1.33 2.11 12.27
C GLY A 76 -0.53 3.39 12.46
N VAL A 77 0.33 3.37 13.46
CA VAL A 77 1.27 4.45 13.79
C VAL A 77 2.68 3.90 13.86
N PHE A 78 3.63 4.63 13.30
CA PHE A 78 5.04 4.31 13.40
C PHE A 78 5.54 4.60 14.81
N ALA A 79 5.64 3.57 15.65
CA ALA A 79 6.07 3.69 17.04
C ALA A 79 7.58 4.00 17.14
N ALA A 80 8.35 3.53 16.16
CA ALA A 80 9.75 3.87 15.93
C ALA A 80 10.01 3.97 14.42
N ASP A 81 11.20 4.42 14.03
CA ASP A 81 11.58 4.46 12.62
C ASP A 81 11.52 3.05 12.04
N ASN A 82 10.82 2.92 10.91
CA ASN A 82 10.56 1.66 10.22
C ASN A 82 9.76 0.62 11.01
N PHE A 83 9.23 0.96 12.18
CA PHE A 83 8.42 0.05 12.99
C PHE A 83 6.99 0.56 13.17
N LEU A 84 6.06 -0.14 12.56
CA LEU A 84 4.64 0.19 12.51
C LEU A 84 3.85 -0.76 13.40
N LEU A 85 3.00 -0.20 14.24
CA LEU A 85 2.02 -0.94 15.03
C LEU A 85 0.62 -0.42 14.71
N GLY A 86 -0.36 -1.30 14.62
CA GLY A 86 -1.70 -0.90 14.24
C GLY A 86 -2.76 -1.94 14.47
N GLY A 87 -3.97 -1.61 14.01
CA GLY A 87 -5.11 -2.49 13.95
C GLY A 87 -5.55 -2.75 12.52
N THR A 88 -5.94 -3.98 12.25
CA THR A 88 -6.57 -4.40 11.00
C THR A 88 -8.02 -4.80 11.28
N LEU A 89 -8.88 -4.48 10.33
CA LEU A 89 -10.23 -5.01 10.25
C LEU A 89 -10.28 -5.97 9.07
N THR A 90 -11.05 -7.03 9.20
CA THR A 90 -11.33 -7.96 8.11
C THR A 90 -12.82 -8.08 7.96
N PHE A 91 -13.30 -7.91 6.74
CA PHE A 91 -14.67 -8.23 6.37
C PHE A 91 -14.64 -9.13 5.14
N ASN A 92 -15.18 -10.33 5.25
CA ASN A 92 -15.24 -11.26 4.13
C ASN A 92 -16.65 -11.80 4.00
N THR A 93 -17.23 -11.71 2.80
CA THR A 93 -18.50 -12.34 2.47
C THR A 93 -18.28 -13.26 1.28
N GLN A 94 -18.66 -14.51 1.45
CA GLN A 94 -18.57 -15.53 0.43
C GLN A 94 -19.92 -16.21 0.25
N LYS A 95 -20.31 -16.40 -1.00
CA LYS A 95 -21.44 -17.20 -1.43
C LYS A 95 -20.89 -18.33 -2.28
N LEU A 96 -21.20 -19.56 -1.90
CA LEU A 96 -20.86 -20.77 -2.63
C LEU A 96 -22.16 -21.54 -2.86
N GLY A 97 -22.76 -21.37 -4.06
CA GLY A 97 -24.09 -21.90 -4.37
C GLY A 97 -25.17 -21.42 -3.39
N SER A 98 -25.70 -22.35 -2.59
CA SER A 98 -26.75 -22.11 -1.59
C SER A 98 -26.23 -21.76 -0.19
N VAL A 99 -24.91 -21.71 0.00
CA VAL A 99 -24.29 -21.38 1.31
C VAL A 99 -23.73 -19.96 1.25
N LYS A 100 -24.12 -19.12 2.21
CA LYS A 100 -23.56 -17.78 2.41
C LYS A 100 -22.82 -17.75 3.75
N SER A 101 -21.55 -17.38 3.72
CA SER A 101 -20.76 -17.13 4.93
C SER A 101 -20.32 -15.67 4.98
N THR A 102 -20.44 -15.07 6.15
CA THR A 102 -19.97 -13.71 6.43
C THR A 102 -19.08 -13.76 7.65
N GLU A 103 -17.83 -13.35 7.45
CA GLU A 103 -16.79 -13.29 8.46
C GLU A 103 -16.45 -11.82 8.74
N PHE A 104 -16.35 -11.51 10.02
CA PHE A 104 -15.83 -10.26 10.52
C PHE A 104 -14.64 -10.55 11.42
N GLY A 105 -13.58 -9.76 11.27
CA GLY A 105 -12.35 -9.90 12.04
C GLY A 105 -11.81 -8.54 12.49
N ILE A 106 -11.17 -8.53 13.64
CA ILE A 106 -10.38 -7.39 14.11
C ILE A 106 -9.15 -7.91 14.83
N GLY A 107 -8.02 -7.26 14.61
CA GLY A 107 -6.75 -7.73 15.15
C GLY A 107 -5.67 -6.67 15.20
N PRO A 108 -4.74 -6.74 16.16
CA PRO A 108 -3.48 -6.00 16.05
C PRO A 108 -2.59 -6.55 14.93
N PHE A 109 -1.76 -5.67 14.37
CA PHE A 109 -0.65 -6.06 13.51
C PHE A 109 0.60 -5.26 13.83
N ALA A 110 1.74 -5.83 13.44
CA ALA A 110 3.04 -5.18 13.49
C ALA A 110 3.75 -5.33 12.14
N ARG A 111 4.43 -4.28 11.68
CA ARG A 111 5.31 -4.33 10.51
C ARG A 111 6.68 -3.74 10.83
N TYR A 112 7.73 -4.38 10.31
CA TYR A 112 9.09 -3.85 10.35
C TYR A 112 9.62 -3.70 8.93
N TYR A 113 9.93 -2.47 8.52
CA TYR A 113 10.38 -2.13 7.18
C TYR A 113 11.92 -2.21 7.10
N PHE A 114 12.42 -2.74 5.99
CA PHE A 114 13.85 -2.85 5.72
C PHE A 114 14.22 -1.98 4.52
N GLY A 115 15.43 -1.43 4.56
CA GLY A 115 16.01 -0.68 3.45
C GLY A 115 15.47 0.75 3.29
N ASN A 116 16.16 1.50 2.44
CA ASN A 116 15.95 2.94 2.22
C ASN A 116 15.58 3.26 0.77
N THR A 117 15.13 2.26 0.01
CA THR A 117 14.77 2.39 -1.40
C THR A 117 13.30 2.78 -1.59
N SER A 118 12.94 3.21 -2.80
CA SER A 118 11.54 3.52 -3.20
C SER A 118 10.60 2.30 -3.09
N THR A 119 11.13 1.08 -3.12
CA THR A 119 10.42 -0.12 -2.69
C THR A 119 10.95 -0.55 -1.33
N LYS A 120 10.10 -0.55 -0.31
CA LYS A 120 10.47 -0.96 1.04
C LYS A 120 9.91 -2.35 1.34
N PRO A 121 10.73 -3.41 1.36
CA PRO A 121 10.30 -4.68 1.90
C PRO A 121 10.00 -4.55 3.39
N PHE A 122 9.06 -5.33 3.91
CA PHE A 122 8.72 -5.36 5.32
C PHE A 122 8.36 -6.78 5.79
N LEU A 123 8.64 -7.08 7.04
CA LEU A 123 8.11 -8.25 7.75
C LEU A 123 6.78 -7.84 8.39
N VAL A 124 5.76 -8.69 8.33
CA VAL A 124 4.46 -8.45 8.95
C VAL A 124 4.03 -9.63 9.83
N GLY A 125 3.47 -9.30 10.98
CA GLY A 125 2.73 -10.22 11.84
C GLY A 125 1.34 -9.66 12.14
N GLU A 126 0.30 -10.46 11.96
CA GLU A 126 -1.10 -10.09 12.23
C GLU A 126 -1.73 -11.14 13.17
N PHE A 127 -2.56 -10.70 14.11
CA PHE A 127 -3.34 -11.59 14.96
C PHE A 127 -4.78 -11.10 15.02
N ASP A 128 -5.72 -11.85 14.44
CA ASP A 128 -7.12 -11.49 14.32
C ASP A 128 -8.03 -12.34 15.20
N PHE A 129 -9.02 -11.69 15.81
CA PHE A 129 -10.19 -12.35 16.38
C PHE A 129 -11.30 -12.35 15.34
N LEU A 130 -11.78 -13.53 14.98
CA LEU A 130 -12.75 -13.75 13.91
C LEU A 130 -14.12 -14.15 14.48
N SER A 131 -15.18 -13.65 13.86
CA SER A 131 -16.57 -14.04 14.08
C SER A 131 -17.19 -14.33 12.73
N SER A 132 -17.51 -15.61 12.49
CA SER A 132 -18.11 -16.09 11.25
C SER A 132 -19.56 -16.49 11.46
N LYS A 133 -20.41 -16.13 10.50
CA LYS A 133 -21.82 -16.52 10.41
C LYS A 133 -22.03 -17.25 9.10
N THR A 134 -22.51 -18.49 9.18
CA THR A 134 -22.86 -19.29 7.99
C THR A 134 -24.36 -19.51 7.96
N LYS A 135 -24.97 -19.18 6.82
CA LYS A 135 -26.38 -19.41 6.51
C LYS A 135 -26.49 -20.36 5.32
N GLN A 136 -27.34 -21.37 5.43
CA GLN A 136 -27.66 -22.28 4.33
C GLN A 136 -29.07 -21.96 3.82
N SER A 137 -29.23 -21.70 2.53
CA SER A 137 -30.53 -21.28 1.96
C SER A 137 -31.65 -22.31 2.11
N SER A 138 -31.32 -23.57 2.39
CA SER A 138 -32.28 -24.69 2.51
C SER A 138 -32.71 -24.98 3.96
N THR A 139 -32.14 -24.31 4.95
CA THR A 139 -32.45 -24.55 6.37
C THR A 139 -32.33 -23.22 7.12
N ALA A 140 -33.33 -22.83 7.91
CA ALA A 140 -33.31 -21.59 8.71
C ALA A 140 -32.30 -21.61 9.88
N SER A 141 -31.28 -22.46 9.81
CA SER A 141 -30.25 -22.62 10.84
C SER A 141 -29.08 -21.68 10.55
N GLU A 142 -28.79 -20.79 11.49
CA GLU A 142 -27.63 -19.91 11.46
C GLU A 142 -26.59 -20.42 12.45
N ILE A 143 -25.41 -20.78 11.95
CA ILE A 143 -24.30 -21.19 12.81
C ILE A 143 -23.35 -19.99 12.97
N LYS A 144 -23.16 -19.56 14.21
CA LYS A 144 -22.17 -18.54 14.57
C LYS A 144 -20.97 -19.22 15.22
N THR A 145 -19.79 -18.99 14.66
CA THR A 145 -18.55 -19.55 15.17
C THR A 145 -17.51 -18.45 15.33
N ASN A 146 -16.86 -18.42 16.50
CA ASN A 146 -15.74 -17.54 16.74
C ASN A 146 -14.43 -18.28 16.50
N GLY A 147 -13.41 -17.58 16.05
CA GLY A 147 -12.09 -18.13 15.81
C GLY A 147 -11.01 -17.09 16.00
N THR A 148 -9.77 -17.52 15.84
CA THR A 148 -8.61 -16.65 15.77
C THR A 148 -7.82 -16.97 14.51
N ARG A 149 -7.09 -15.98 14.00
CA ARG A 149 -6.18 -16.15 12.87
C ARG A 149 -4.87 -15.46 13.19
N PHE A 150 -3.77 -16.12 12.85
CA PHE A 150 -2.44 -15.56 12.90
C PHE A 150 -1.86 -15.57 11.48
N LEU A 151 -1.22 -14.48 11.09
CA LEU A 151 -0.48 -14.38 9.84
C LEU A 151 0.93 -13.91 10.11
N ILE A 152 1.90 -14.59 9.50
CA ILE A 152 3.27 -14.13 9.42
C ILE A 152 3.71 -14.15 7.96
N GLY A 153 4.35 -13.08 7.52
CA GLY A 153 4.67 -12.94 6.10
C GLY A 153 5.64 -11.82 5.81
N LEU A 154 6.04 -11.77 4.55
CA LEU A 154 6.84 -10.71 3.97
C LEU A 154 5.96 -9.90 3.02
N GLY A 155 6.12 -8.59 3.06
CA GLY A 155 5.50 -7.69 2.11
C GLY A 155 6.49 -6.70 1.53
N PHE A 156 5.99 -5.93 0.58
CA PHE A 156 6.71 -4.82 -0.01
C PHE A 156 5.74 -3.64 -0.18
N ALA A 157 6.23 -2.45 0.09
CA ALA A 157 5.54 -1.19 -0.19
C ALA A 157 6.28 -0.50 -1.33
N ALA A 158 5.67 -0.45 -2.52
CA ALA A 158 6.17 0.28 -3.66
C ALA A 158 5.53 1.68 -3.66
N PHE A 159 6.32 2.71 -3.33
CA PHE A 159 5.81 4.06 -3.22
C PHE A 159 5.60 4.67 -4.61
N VAL A 160 4.35 4.97 -4.94
CA VAL A 160 3.96 5.68 -6.16
C VAL A 160 4.16 7.17 -5.98
N ASN A 161 3.98 7.67 -4.75
CA ASN A 161 4.18 9.06 -4.38
C ASN A 161 4.68 9.16 -2.92
N GLU A 162 5.01 10.37 -2.45
CA GLU A 162 5.44 10.68 -1.08
C GLU A 162 4.41 10.34 0.01
N THR A 163 3.16 10.05 -0.37
CA THR A 163 2.10 9.65 0.57
C THR A 163 1.49 8.29 0.22
N VAL A 164 1.57 7.82 -1.02
CA VAL A 164 0.79 6.63 -1.46
C VAL A 164 1.73 5.51 -1.89
N ALA A 165 1.50 4.30 -1.35
CA ALA A 165 2.19 3.08 -1.73
C ALA A 165 1.21 2.01 -2.18
N VAL A 166 1.62 1.22 -3.16
CA VAL A 166 1.01 -0.08 -3.47
C VAL A 166 1.70 -1.13 -2.60
N GLU A 167 0.91 -1.94 -1.91
CA GLU A 167 1.40 -2.94 -0.97
C GLU A 167 1.10 -4.35 -1.49
N GLY A 168 2.11 -5.21 -1.45
CA GLY A 168 1.93 -6.65 -1.60
C GLY A 168 2.37 -7.35 -0.33
N VAL A 169 1.60 -8.33 0.14
CA VAL A 169 1.92 -9.16 1.31
C VAL A 169 1.76 -10.61 0.93
N SER A 170 2.77 -11.41 1.23
CA SER A 170 2.77 -12.86 1.03
C SER A 170 3.20 -13.54 2.33
N GLY A 171 2.55 -14.63 2.71
CA GLY A 171 2.86 -15.28 3.98
C GLY A 171 2.06 -16.53 4.24
N TYR A 172 2.21 -17.05 5.46
CA TYR A 172 1.43 -18.17 5.95
C TYR A 172 0.41 -17.66 6.95
N SER A 173 -0.86 -18.03 6.72
CA SER A 173 -1.98 -17.74 7.61
C SER A 173 -2.46 -19.03 8.24
N TYR A 174 -2.64 -19.03 9.56
CA TYR A 174 -3.24 -20.12 10.31
C TYR A 174 -4.48 -19.62 11.03
N SER A 175 -5.62 -20.25 10.80
CA SER A 175 -6.89 -19.93 11.46
C SER A 175 -7.42 -21.12 12.24
N LYS A 176 -8.02 -20.84 13.40
CA LYS A 176 -8.64 -21.86 14.26
C LYS A 176 -10.00 -21.37 14.73
N PHE A 177 -11.05 -22.11 14.41
CA PHE A 177 -12.41 -21.81 14.84
C PHE A 177 -12.85 -22.75 15.95
N LYS A 178 -13.76 -22.29 16.82
CA LYS A 178 -14.30 -23.14 17.89
C LYS A 178 -15.04 -24.34 17.27
N ASN A 179 -14.70 -25.55 17.71
CA ASN A 179 -15.26 -26.81 17.22
C ASN A 179 -14.95 -27.14 15.75
N VAL A 180 -13.89 -26.56 15.18
CA VAL A 180 -13.36 -26.89 13.85
C VAL A 180 -11.84 -27.02 13.97
N ASP A 181 -11.25 -27.97 13.25
CA ASP A 181 -9.80 -28.12 13.21
C ASP A 181 -9.13 -26.87 12.64
N GLY A 182 -7.93 -26.58 13.13
CA GLY A 182 -7.15 -25.45 12.63
C GLY A 182 -6.74 -25.68 11.17
N ASN A 183 -6.88 -24.66 10.35
CA ASN A 183 -6.49 -24.68 8.95
C ASN A 183 -5.39 -23.66 8.69
N GLY A 184 -4.35 -24.07 7.98
CA GLY A 184 -3.24 -23.22 7.58
C GLY A 184 -3.09 -23.19 6.08
N GLY A 185 -2.68 -22.04 5.53
CA GLY A 185 -2.50 -21.89 4.09
C GLY A 185 -1.66 -20.69 3.71
N PHE A 186 -1.20 -20.72 2.47
CA PHE A 186 -0.52 -19.58 1.86
C PHE A 186 -1.51 -18.43 1.63
N ASN A 187 -1.10 -17.23 1.98
CA ASN A 187 -1.88 -16.00 1.79
C ASN A 187 -1.08 -15.03 0.93
N LEU A 188 -1.68 -14.56 -0.16
CA LEU A 188 -1.18 -13.46 -0.97
C LEU A 188 -2.25 -12.36 -0.99
N ARG A 189 -1.85 -11.14 -0.63
CA ARG A 189 -2.73 -9.98 -0.53
C ARG A 189 -2.09 -8.81 -1.26
N LEU A 190 -2.90 -8.12 -2.04
CA LEU A 190 -2.55 -6.85 -2.64
C LEU A 190 -3.42 -5.76 -2.03
N GLY A 191 -2.85 -4.58 -1.84
CA GLY A 191 -3.53 -3.44 -1.25
C GLY A 191 -2.81 -2.14 -1.54
N PHE A 192 -3.21 -1.10 -0.82
CA PHE A 192 -2.59 0.21 -0.90
C PHE A 192 -2.51 0.82 0.49
N GLY A 193 -1.54 1.70 0.70
CA GLY A 193 -1.30 2.39 1.95
C GLY A 193 -1.08 3.88 1.71
N ILE A 194 -1.68 4.70 2.55
CA ILE A 194 -1.51 6.15 2.60
C ILE A 194 -0.75 6.50 3.89
N TYR A 195 0.45 7.05 3.72
CA TYR A 195 1.44 7.34 4.74
C TYR A 195 1.45 8.84 5.02
N PHE A 196 0.90 9.24 6.16
CA PHE A 196 0.88 10.63 6.59
C PHE A 196 2.07 10.91 7.51
N ASN A 197 3.06 11.70 7.04
CA ASN A 197 4.11 12.22 7.90
C ASN A 197 3.64 13.53 8.58
N ARG A 198 3.78 13.61 9.91
CA ARG A 198 3.38 14.78 10.71
C ARG A 198 4.37 15.93 10.67
N ARG A 199 5.60 15.77 10.14
CA ARG A 199 6.57 16.89 10.02
C ARG A 199 6.09 17.98 9.07
N SER A 200 5.49 17.62 7.94
CA SER A 200 4.94 18.59 6.97
C SER A 200 3.89 19.52 7.58
N ALA A 201 3.13 19.06 8.58
CA ALA A 201 2.12 19.89 9.26
C ALA A 201 2.70 20.87 10.29
N LYS A 202 3.87 20.55 10.88
CA LYS A 202 4.51 21.41 11.89
C LYS A 202 5.25 22.57 11.22
N ASP A 203 5.88 22.31 10.08
CA ASP A 203 6.61 23.31 9.30
C ASP A 203 5.68 24.26 8.52
N LEU A 204 4.46 23.82 8.19
CA LEU A 204 3.39 24.70 7.68
C LEU A 204 2.83 25.63 8.76
N LYS A 205 2.68 25.15 10.00
CA LYS A 205 2.17 26.00 11.10
C LYS A 205 3.18 27.05 11.56
N THR A 206 4.48 26.73 11.58
CA THR A 206 5.51 27.72 11.95
C THR A 206 5.70 28.81 10.89
N ASN A 207 5.50 28.50 9.60
CA ASN A 207 5.53 29.52 8.54
C ASN A 207 4.26 30.40 8.49
N VAL A 208 3.12 29.91 8.96
CA VAL A 208 1.86 30.69 9.01
C VAL A 208 1.76 31.54 10.28
N MET A 209 2.36 31.13 11.40
CA MET A 209 2.39 31.90 12.65
C MET A 209 3.61 32.84 12.77
N GLY A 210 4.49 32.86 11.77
CA GLY A 210 5.69 33.71 11.71
C GLY A 210 5.52 34.99 10.86
N LYS A 211 4.28 35.40 10.56
CA LYS A 211 3.96 36.69 9.95
C LYS A 211 3.13 37.55 10.89
#